data_AF-A0A976XA43-F1
#
_entry.id   AF-A0A976XA43-F1
#
_cell.length_a   1.000
_cell.length_b   1.000
_cell.length_c   1.000
_cell.angle_alpha   90.00
_cell.angle_beta   90.00
_cell.angle_gamma   90.00
#
_symmetry.space_group_name_H-M   'P 1'
#
loop_
_entity.id
_entity.type
_entity.pdbx_description
1 polymer ?
#
loop_
_entity_poly.entity_id
_entity_poly.type
_entity_poly.pdbx_seq_one_letter_code
_entity_poly.pdbx_strand_id
1 'polypeptide(L)'
;MKEYELTVLIHPDLEADLEAPLKKVRDIITNAGGKIVNEDVWGKKKLAYTINREEFAVYTYMDVELPADAPLKISNIFNITEEVLRYLLVKVDEKGRKALAEQASKAQKEEASEEK
;
A
#
# COMPACT_ATOMS: atom_id res chain seq x y z
N MET A 1 -5.02 -15.17 -10.11
CA MET A 1 -4.16 -14.15 -9.49
C MET A 1 -3.99 -14.51 -8.03
N LYS A 2 -2.97 -13.97 -7.35
CA LYS A 2 -2.76 -14.16 -5.91
C LYS A 2 -2.96 -12.82 -5.23
N GLU A 3 -3.50 -12.84 -4.02
CA GLU A 3 -3.67 -11.67 -3.18
C GLU A 3 -2.34 -11.32 -2.49
N TYR A 4 -2.04 -10.04 -2.46
CA TYR A 4 -0.89 -9.46 -1.80
C TYR A 4 -1.31 -8.21 -1.04
N GLU A 5 -0.61 -7.94 0.04
CA GLU A 5 -0.67 -6.69 0.77
C GLU A 5 0.56 -5.88 0.41
N LEU A 6 0.35 -4.62 0.06
CA LEU A 6 1.40 -3.68 -0.25
C LEU A 6 1.30 -2.50 0.71
N THR A 7 2.37 -2.27 1.48
CA THR A 7 2.55 -1.02 2.21
C THR A 7 3.67 -0.23 1.55
N VAL A 8 3.39 1.03 1.24
CA VAL A 8 4.35 1.97 0.64
C VAL A 8 4.53 3.16 1.59
N LEU A 9 5.80 3.54 1.80
CA LEU A 9 6.20 4.74 2.52
C LEU A 9 6.63 5.77 1.49
N ILE A 10 5.85 6.85 1.38
CA ILE A 10 6.11 7.95 0.46
C ILE A 10 6.88 9.05 1.20
N HIS A 11 7.74 9.77 0.48
CA HIS A 11 8.49 10.91 1.00
C HIS A 11 7.57 11.93 1.70
N PRO A 12 7.91 12.41 2.91
CA PRO A 12 7.04 13.28 3.70
C PRO A 12 6.75 14.63 3.06
N ASP A 13 7.66 15.15 2.21
CA ASP A 13 7.46 16.42 1.49
C ASP A 13 6.31 16.37 0.48
N LEU A 14 5.93 15.17 0.02
CA LEU A 14 4.84 14.97 -0.93
C LEU A 14 3.47 14.87 -0.24
N GLU A 15 3.39 15.06 1.08
CA GLU A 15 2.14 15.04 1.85
C GLU A 15 1.11 16.05 1.31
N ALA A 16 1.55 17.20 0.81
CA ALA A 16 0.66 18.23 0.27
C ALA A 16 0.02 17.85 -1.08
N ASP A 17 0.67 16.98 -1.85
CA ASP A 17 0.18 16.47 -3.14
C ASP A 17 0.51 14.99 -3.29
N LEU A 18 -0.29 14.16 -2.62
CA LEU A 18 -0.14 12.70 -2.62
C LEU A 18 -0.70 12.03 -3.87
N GLU A 19 -1.56 12.69 -4.63
CA GLU A 19 -2.22 12.08 -5.79
C GLU A 19 -1.22 11.77 -6.91
N ALA A 20 -0.23 12.63 -7.13
CA ALA A 20 0.82 12.39 -8.12
C ALA A 20 1.68 11.14 -7.83
N PRO A 21 2.30 10.99 -6.64
CA PRO A 21 3.06 9.79 -6.30
C PRO A 21 2.18 8.54 -6.20
N LEU A 22 0.96 8.65 -5.65
CA LEU A 22 0.02 7.52 -5.60
C LEU A 22 -0.38 7.05 -6.99
N LYS A 23 -0.64 7.97 -7.92
CA LYS A 23 -0.92 7.60 -9.31
C LYS A 23 0.24 6.83 -9.93
N LYS A 24 1.50 7.22 -9.68
CA LYS A 24 2.67 6.44 -10.15
C LYS A 24 2.68 5.03 -9.54
N VAL A 25 2.41 4.90 -8.25
CA VAL A 25 2.30 3.58 -7.58
C VAL A 25 1.20 2.74 -8.23
N ARG A 26 0.02 3.32 -8.48
CA ARG A 26 -1.11 2.66 -9.15
C ARG A 26 -0.74 2.22 -10.57
N ASP A 27 -0.05 3.08 -11.32
CA ASP A 27 0.43 2.79 -12.67
C ASP A 27 1.45 1.64 -12.68
N ILE A 28 2.35 1.58 -11.69
CA ILE A 28 3.31 0.47 -11.55
C ILE A 28 2.59 -0.87 -11.37
N ILE A 29 1.55 -0.90 -10.52
CA ILE A 29 0.78 -2.11 -10.22
C ILE A 29 -0.03 -2.55 -11.45
N THR A 30 -0.73 -1.62 -12.10
CA THR A 30 -1.57 -1.90 -13.27
C THR A 30 -0.74 -2.31 -14.49
N ASN A 31 0.40 -1.66 -14.74
CA ASN A 31 1.34 -2.04 -15.80
C ASN A 31 1.95 -3.43 -15.59
N ALA A 32 2.08 -3.87 -14.33
CA ALA A 32 2.49 -5.24 -14.00
C ALA A 32 1.36 -6.28 -14.19
N GLY A 33 0.17 -5.88 -14.66
CA GLY A 33 -1.00 -6.74 -14.81
C GLY A 33 -1.73 -7.01 -13.50
N GLY A 34 -1.49 -6.18 -12.49
CA GLY A 34 -2.13 -6.24 -11.18
C GLY A 34 -3.44 -5.45 -11.13
N LYS A 35 -4.28 -5.79 -10.16
CA LYS A 35 -5.51 -5.07 -9.83
C LYS A 35 -5.45 -4.61 -8.38
N ILE A 36 -5.89 -3.38 -8.12
CA ILE A 36 -6.02 -2.83 -6.77
C ILE A 36 -7.45 -3.09 -6.30
N VAL A 37 -7.59 -3.74 -5.15
CA VAL A 37 -8.89 -4.09 -4.55
C VAL A 37 -9.31 -3.01 -3.57
N ASN A 38 -8.38 -2.56 -2.74
CA ASN A 38 -8.59 -1.55 -1.73
C ASN A 38 -7.33 -0.69 -1.59
N GLU A 39 -7.52 0.57 -1.23
CA GLU A 39 -6.46 1.53 -1.00
C GLU A 39 -6.82 2.38 0.22
N ASP A 40 -5.92 2.41 1.20
CA ASP A 40 -6.09 3.15 2.44
C ASP A 40 -4.85 4.02 2.69
N VAL A 41 -5.05 5.33 2.82
CA VAL A 41 -3.99 6.30 3.08
C VAL A 41 -4.01 6.65 4.56
N TRP A 42 -3.05 6.10 5.31
CA TRP A 42 -2.91 6.34 6.75
C TRP A 42 -2.34 7.71 7.11
N GLY A 43 -1.84 8.44 6.12
CA GLY A 43 -1.24 9.76 6.29
C GLY A 43 0.18 9.73 6.85
N LYS A 44 0.67 10.90 7.26
CA LYS A 44 2.03 11.08 7.76
C LYS A 44 2.20 10.50 9.15
N LYS A 45 3.20 9.63 9.31
CA LYS A 45 3.58 9.04 10.60
C LYS A 45 5.09 9.19 10.82
N LYS A 46 5.47 9.28 12.10
CA LYS A 46 6.87 9.31 12.50
C LYS A 46 7.47 7.91 12.40
N LEU A 47 8.63 7.80 11.76
CA LEU A 47 9.38 6.56 11.65
C LEU A 47 10.06 6.22 12.97
N ALA A 48 10.24 4.93 13.25
CA ALA A 48 10.97 4.48 14.44
C ALA A 48 12.47 4.83 14.37
N TYR A 49 13.01 4.97 13.17
CA TYR A 49 14.37 5.40 12.88
C TYR A 49 14.41 6.09 11.52
N THR A 50 15.44 6.91 11.30
CA THR A 50 15.60 7.68 10.08
C THR A 50 15.86 6.76 8.87
N ILE A 51 15.10 6.95 7.79
CA ILE A 51 15.29 6.24 6.51
C ILE A 51 15.59 7.30 5.45
N ASN A 52 16.72 7.18 4.74
CA ASN A 52 17.15 8.16 3.73
C ASN A 52 17.15 9.61 4.22
N ARG A 53 17.52 9.83 5.50
CA ARG A 53 17.52 11.14 6.20
C ARG A 53 16.14 11.70 6.57
N GLU A 54 15.07 10.96 6.30
CA GLU A 54 13.72 11.33 6.70
C GLU A 54 13.31 10.70 8.04
N GLU A 55 12.69 11.49 8.91
CA GLU A 55 12.10 11.03 10.19
C GLU A 55 10.61 10.73 10.09
N PHE A 56 9.96 11.14 9.00
CA PHE A 56 8.54 10.96 8.76
C PHE A 56 8.34 10.33 7.38
N ALA A 57 7.24 9.62 7.20
CA ALA A 57 6.78 9.15 5.90
C ALA A 57 5.26 9.16 5.85
N VAL A 58 4.71 9.29 4.65
CA VAL A 58 3.29 9.08 4.42
C VAL A 58 3.07 7.59 4.14
N TYR A 59 2.25 6.96 4.97
CA TYR A 59 1.94 5.54 4.85
C TYR A 59 0.71 5.34 3.98
N THR A 60 0.84 4.44 3.01
CA THR A 60 -0.27 3.97 2.18
C THR A 60 -0.28 2.45 2.17
N TYR A 61 -1.45 1.89 2.47
CA TYR A 61 -1.73 0.47 2.43
C TYR A 61 -2.63 0.15 1.22
N MET A 62 -2.34 -0.94 0.53
CA MET A 62 -3.06 -1.37 -0.66
C MET A 62 -3.24 -2.88 -0.65
N ASP A 63 -4.47 -3.32 -0.86
CA ASP A 63 -4.79 -4.71 -1.17
C ASP A 63 -4.72 -4.90 -2.68
N VAL A 64 -3.86 -5.80 -3.16
CA VAL A 64 -3.60 -5.97 -4.58
C VAL A 64 -3.65 -7.43 -5.02
N GLU A 65 -4.32 -7.68 -6.14
CA GLU A 65 -4.32 -8.97 -6.82
C GLU A 65 -3.27 -8.95 -7.93
N LEU A 66 -2.24 -9.80 -7.83
CA LEU A 66 -1.11 -9.80 -8.75
C LEU A 66 -0.95 -11.17 -9.45
N PRO A 67 -0.45 -11.19 -10.70
CA PRO A 67 0.05 -12.41 -11.32
C PRO A 67 1.39 -12.83 -10.68
N ALA A 68 1.83 -14.06 -10.93
CA ALA A 68 2.98 -14.64 -10.22
C ALA A 68 4.32 -13.95 -10.56
N ASP A 69 4.42 -13.29 -11.72
CA ASP A 69 5.61 -12.60 -12.22
C ASP A 69 5.66 -11.10 -11.85
N ALA A 70 4.53 -10.52 -11.42
CA ALA A 70 4.44 -9.10 -11.08
C ALA A 70 5.28 -8.66 -9.88
N PRO A 71 5.41 -9.43 -8.77
CA PRO A 71 6.15 -8.98 -7.59
C PRO A 71 7.58 -8.52 -7.90
N LEU A 72 8.29 -9.26 -8.77
CA LEU A 72 9.66 -8.94 -9.15
C LEU A 72 9.74 -7.67 -10.03
N LYS A 73 8.77 -7.47 -10.91
CA LYS A 73 8.69 -6.27 -11.76
C LYS A 73 8.41 -5.03 -10.91
N ILE A 74 7.46 -5.14 -9.99
CA ILE A 74 7.06 -4.06 -9.07
C ILE A 74 8.24 -3.68 -8.17
N SER A 75 8.93 -4.67 -7.57
CA SER A 75 10.08 -4.39 -6.71
C SER A 75 11.21 -3.65 -7.44
N ASN A 76 11.47 -4.01 -8.70
CA ASN A 76 12.51 -3.36 -9.50
C ASN A 76 12.17 -1.90 -9.78
N ILE A 77 10.90 -1.58 -10.06
CA ILE A 77 10.49 -0.20 -10.34
C ILE A 77 10.44 0.63 -9.04
N PHE A 78 9.97 0.07 -7.93
CA PHE A 78 10.00 0.80 -6.65
C PHE A 78 11.41 1.13 -6.19
N ASN A 79 12.39 0.25 -6.42
CA ASN A 79 13.78 0.52 -6.05
C ASN A 79 14.42 1.71 -6.80
N ILE A 80 13.88 2.10 -7.97
CA ILE A 80 14.35 3.25 -8.76
C ILE A 80 13.46 4.48 -8.61
N THR A 81 12.33 4.36 -7.91
CA THR A 81 11.37 5.45 -7.71
C THR A 81 11.79 6.23 -6.47
N GLU A 82 12.29 7.44 -6.65
CA GLU A 82 12.86 8.25 -5.55
C GLU A 82 11.79 8.70 -4.54
N GLU A 83 10.55 8.84 -4.98
CA GLU A 83 9.42 9.22 -4.14
C GLU A 83 9.03 8.14 -3.11
N VAL A 84 9.44 6.89 -3.34
CA VAL A 84 9.18 5.75 -2.45
C VAL A 84 10.39 5.50 -1.56
N LEU A 85 10.25 5.80 -0.27
CA LEU A 85 11.31 5.59 0.72
C LEU A 85 11.52 4.10 1.02
N ARG A 86 10.42 3.36 1.13
CA ARG A 86 10.41 1.92 1.42
C ARG A 86 9.07 1.34 1.02
N TYR A 87 9.06 0.06 0.67
CA TYR A 87 7.85 -0.71 0.47
C TYR A 87 7.99 -2.09 1.10
N LEU A 88 6.85 -2.70 1.40
CA LEU A 88 6.77 -4.10 1.80
C LEU A 88 5.63 -4.74 1.03
N LEU A 89 5.96 -5.76 0.23
CA LEU A 89 5.00 -6.55 -0.51
C LEU A 89 4.94 -7.95 0.11
N VAL A 90 3.80 -8.32 0.68
CA VAL A 90 3.59 -9.59 1.37
C VAL A 90 2.53 -10.39 0.63
N LYS A 91 2.78 -11.68 0.43
CA LYS A 91 1.77 -12.58 -0.13
C LYS A 91 0.78 -12.95 0.97
N VAL A 92 -0.51 -12.78 0.70
CA VAL A 92 -1.56 -13.19 1.62
C VAL A 92 -1.66 -14.72 1.63
N ASP A 93 -1.50 -15.31 2.81
CA ASP A 93 -1.71 -16.72 3.06
C ASP A 93 -3.15 -16.99 3.55
N GLU A 94 -3.53 -18.25 3.76
CA GLU A 94 -4.90 -18.58 4.14
C GLU A 94 -5.34 -17.97 5.47
N LYS A 95 -4.38 -17.69 6.36
CA LYS A 95 -4.63 -17.01 7.64
C LYS A 95 -4.81 -15.51 7.43
N GLY A 96 -3.97 -14.89 6.61
CA GLY A 96 -4.12 -13.48 6.19
C GLY A 96 -5.48 -13.21 5.57
N ARG A 97 -5.98 -14.10 4.69
CA ARG A 97 -7.32 -13.97 4.10
C ARG A 97 -8.44 -13.94 5.14
N LYS A 98 -8.34 -14.76 6.19
CA LYS A 98 -9.32 -14.76 7.29
C LYS A 98 -9.26 -13.48 8.09
N ALA A 99 -8.05 -12.99 8.39
CA ALA A 99 -7.87 -11.73 9.12
C ALA A 99 -8.39 -10.53 8.31
N LEU A 100 -8.13 -10.47 7.00
CA LEU A 100 -8.67 -9.45 6.10
C LEU A 100 -10.20 -9.50 6.02
N ALA A 101 -10.80 -10.69 5.95
CA ALA A 101 -12.26 -10.83 5.98
C ALA A 101 -12.86 -10.40 7.34
N GLU A 102 -12.17 -10.68 8.45
CA GLU A 102 -12.55 -10.20 9.78
C GLU A 102 -12.38 -8.68 9.93
N GLN A 103 -11.37 -8.08 9.31
CA GLN A 103 -11.17 -6.62 9.31
C GLN A 103 -12.20 -5.92 8.42
N ALA A 104 -12.45 -6.43 7.20
CA ALA A 104 -13.49 -5.92 6.31
C ALA A 104 -14.89 -6.00 6.94
N SER A 105 -15.20 -7.10 7.65
CA SER A 105 -16.48 -7.25 8.36
C SER A 105 -16.58 -6.41 9.65
N LYS A 106 -15.47 -5.96 10.22
CA LYS A 106 -15.45 -4.98 11.32
C LYS A 106 -15.60 -3.56 10.81
N ALA A 107 -14.88 -3.18 9.75
CA ALA A 107 -15.02 -1.87 9.10
C ALA A 107 -16.48 -1.64 8.64
N GLN A 108 -17.10 -2.64 8.01
CA GLN A 108 -18.52 -2.57 7.61
C GLN A 108 -19.49 -2.46 8.80
N LYS A 109 -19.12 -2.96 9.98
CA LYS A 109 -19.93 -2.83 11.20
C LYS A 109 -19.76 -1.47 11.87
N GLU A 110 -18.57 -0.88 11.79
CA GLU A 110 -18.29 0.48 12.27
C GLU A 110 -19.00 1.51 11.37
N GLU A 111 -18.90 1.39 10.05
CA GLU A 111 -19.60 2.25 9.08
C GLU A 111 -21.14 2.19 9.24
N ALA A 112 -21.70 1.01 9.52
CA ALA A 112 -23.13 0.85 9.79
C ALA A 112 -23.59 1.36 11.16
N SER A 113 -22.64 1.66 12.07
CA SER A 113 -22.92 2.20 13.41
C SER A 113 -22.79 3.72 13.50
N GLU A 114 -22.00 4.35 12.61
CA GLU A 114 -21.90 5.80 12.50
C GLU A 114 -23.06 6.44 11.73
N GLU A 115 -23.81 5.68 10.93
CA GLU A 115 -24.97 6.17 10.17
C GLU A 115 -26.30 6.10 10.95
N LYS A 116 -26.27 5.89 12.28
CA LYS A 116 -27.47 5.72 13.12
C LYS A 116 -27.60 6.68 14.29
#